data_AF-A0A930F635-F1
#
_entry.id   AF-A0A930F635-F1
#
_cell.length_a   1.000
_cell.length_b   1.000
_cell.length_c   1.000
_cell.angle_alpha   90.00
_cell.angle_beta   90.00
_cell.angle_gamma   90.00
#
_symmetry.space_group_name_H-M   'P 1'
#
loop_
_entity.id
_entity.type
_entity.pdbx_description
1 polymer ?
#
loop_
_entity_poly.entity_id
_entity_poly.type
_entity_poly.pdbx_seq_one_letter_code
_entity_poly.pdbx_strand_id
1 'polypeptide(L)'
;YLPLPHEMNPFLGYRAIRISLNEPEMFRTQLRALLRASVYGKLRIMFPMIATLNDFRGAKALLEEEKAKLIAEGVAVSDDIQVGIMIEIPAAAVLAHQFAKEVDFFSIGTNDLIQYTMAADRMNERVSYLYQPYNPSILTLIKHVIDSAHKEGKWAGMCGEMAGDQTAVPLLVGLGLDEFSMSASSVLKTRSLIAKLTLSDMQALADKAINECATVQEVEALVEEA
;
A
#
# COMPACT_ATOMS: atom_id res chain seq x y z
N TYR A 1 26.84 -7.58 0.22
CA TYR A 1 26.28 -8.60 -0.70
C TYR A 1 25.76 -7.96 -2.00
N LEU A 2 25.16 -6.76 -1.99
CA LEU A 2 25.15 -5.87 -3.16
C LEU A 2 25.93 -4.58 -2.85
N PRO A 3 26.92 -4.18 -3.68
CA PRO A 3 27.61 -2.90 -3.51
C PRO A 3 26.77 -1.77 -4.12
N LEU A 4 25.87 -1.18 -3.33
CA LEU A 4 25.10 -0.01 -3.74
C LEU A 4 25.93 1.27 -3.51
N PRO A 5 25.83 2.27 -4.40
CA PRO A 5 26.50 3.55 -4.20
C PRO A 5 25.93 4.25 -2.95
N HIS A 6 26.78 5.00 -2.26
CA HIS A 6 26.31 5.87 -1.18
C HIS A 6 25.47 7.00 -1.79
N GLU A 7 24.25 7.18 -1.29
CA GLU A 7 23.34 8.24 -1.71
C GLU A 7 23.18 9.29 -0.62
N MET A 8 23.04 10.56 -1.00
CA MET A 8 22.76 11.64 -0.06
C MET A 8 21.40 11.47 0.62
N ASN A 9 20.40 10.97 -0.12
CA ASN A 9 19.03 10.74 0.37
C ASN A 9 18.55 9.34 -0.03
N PRO A 10 18.93 8.27 0.70
CA PRO A 10 18.58 6.89 0.34
C PRO A 10 17.07 6.64 0.21
N PHE A 11 16.25 7.34 1.02
CA PHE A 11 14.79 7.24 0.93
C PHE A 11 14.24 7.72 -0.42
N LEU A 12 14.89 8.68 -1.07
CA LEU A 12 14.47 9.19 -2.39
C LEU A 12 15.19 8.51 -3.56
N GLY A 13 16.11 7.59 -3.26
CA GLY A 13 17.12 7.10 -4.19
C GLY A 13 16.85 5.73 -4.81
N TYR A 14 17.93 5.01 -5.07
CA TYR A 14 17.98 3.74 -5.79
C TYR A 14 17.61 2.56 -4.87
N ARG A 15 16.29 2.34 -4.71
CA ARG A 15 15.74 1.29 -3.84
C ARG A 15 14.59 0.51 -4.47
N ALA A 16 14.30 -0.67 -3.92
CA ALA A 16 13.12 -1.48 -4.22
C ALA A 16 12.97 -1.74 -5.74
N ILE A 17 11.81 -1.47 -6.34
CA ILE A 17 11.57 -1.77 -7.76
C ILE A 17 12.56 -1.09 -8.70
N ARG A 18 13.15 0.04 -8.32
CA ARG A 18 14.17 0.73 -9.12
C ARG A 18 15.44 -0.10 -9.26
N ILE A 19 15.87 -0.75 -8.17
CA ILE A 19 16.96 -1.74 -8.21
C ILE A 19 16.52 -2.94 -9.05
N SER A 20 15.33 -3.47 -8.79
CA SER A 20 14.82 -4.66 -9.46
C SER A 20 14.75 -4.52 -11.00
N LEU A 21 14.36 -3.35 -11.51
CA LEU A 21 14.28 -3.09 -12.95
C LEU A 21 15.66 -2.86 -13.59
N ASN A 22 16.64 -2.36 -12.83
CA ASN A 22 17.99 -2.11 -13.33
C ASN A 22 18.93 -3.32 -13.13
N GLU A 23 18.62 -4.21 -12.19
CA GLU A 23 19.30 -5.48 -11.93
C GLU A 23 18.35 -6.68 -12.20
N PRO A 24 17.92 -6.88 -13.47
CA PRO A 24 16.83 -7.79 -13.80
C PRO A 24 17.12 -9.26 -13.45
N GLU A 25 18.36 -9.73 -13.47
CA GLU A 25 18.69 -11.13 -13.16
C GLU A 25 18.37 -11.48 -11.69
N MET A 26 18.67 -10.57 -10.77
CA MET A 26 18.30 -10.72 -9.35
C MET A 26 16.78 -10.74 -9.20
N PHE A 27 16.09 -9.83 -9.90
CA PHE A 27 14.65 -9.72 -9.82
C PHE A 27 13.93 -10.93 -10.42
N ARG A 28 14.35 -11.39 -11.60
CA ARG A 28 13.86 -12.60 -12.27
C ARG A 28 13.97 -13.82 -11.38
N THR A 29 15.08 -13.95 -10.63
CA THR A 29 15.26 -15.03 -9.67
C THR A 29 14.13 -15.04 -8.61
N GLN A 30 13.77 -13.88 -8.07
CA GLN A 30 12.66 -13.73 -7.14
C GLN A 30 11.30 -14.02 -7.79
N LEU A 31 11.04 -13.47 -8.99
CA LEU A 31 9.79 -13.68 -9.71
C LEU A 31 9.56 -15.16 -10.04
N ARG A 32 10.59 -15.86 -10.55
CA ARG A 32 10.53 -17.30 -10.82
C ARG A 32 10.23 -18.10 -9.56
N ALA A 33 10.83 -17.74 -8.43
CA ALA A 33 10.57 -18.41 -7.17
C ALA A 33 9.11 -18.25 -6.71
N LEU A 34 8.57 -17.02 -6.80
CA LEU A 34 7.17 -16.73 -6.49
C LEU A 34 6.21 -17.50 -7.42
N LEU A 35 6.45 -17.47 -8.73
CA LEU A 35 5.64 -18.19 -9.71
C LEU A 35 5.62 -19.70 -9.45
N ARG A 36 6.76 -20.30 -9.13
CA ARG A 36 6.84 -21.73 -8.76
C ARG A 36 6.15 -22.04 -7.43
N ALA A 37 6.20 -21.11 -6.47
CA ALA A 37 5.54 -21.28 -5.18
C ALA A 37 4.01 -21.15 -5.27
N SER A 38 3.49 -20.50 -6.32
CA SER A 38 2.06 -20.20 -6.48
C SER A 38 1.14 -21.43 -6.54
N VAL A 39 1.66 -22.62 -6.84
CA VAL A 39 0.86 -23.86 -6.89
C VAL A 39 0.58 -24.45 -5.50
N TYR A 40 1.25 -23.95 -4.46
CA TYR A 40 1.11 -24.47 -3.09
C TYR A 40 0.12 -23.68 -2.22
N GLY A 41 -0.46 -22.59 -2.75
CA GLY A 41 -1.41 -21.77 -2.01
C GLY A 41 -1.82 -20.51 -2.77
N LYS A 42 -2.71 -19.72 -2.18
CA LYS A 42 -3.19 -18.47 -2.79
C LYS A 42 -2.15 -17.36 -2.65
N LEU A 43 -1.24 -17.30 -3.62
CA LEU A 43 -0.20 -16.29 -3.70
C LEU A 43 -0.69 -15.03 -4.42
N ARG A 44 -0.32 -13.86 -3.88
CA ARG A 44 -0.44 -12.56 -4.55
C ARG A 44 0.94 -11.94 -4.64
N ILE A 45 1.23 -11.23 -5.73
CA ILE A 45 2.49 -10.53 -5.94
C ILE A 45 2.21 -9.04 -5.90
N MET A 46 3.04 -8.29 -5.18
CA MET A 46 2.92 -6.85 -5.08
C MET A 46 4.27 -6.18 -5.25
N PHE A 47 4.31 -5.12 -6.06
CA PHE A 47 5.54 -4.36 -6.29
C PHE A 47 5.62 -3.11 -5.39
N PRO A 48 6.71 -2.94 -4.62
CA PRO A 48 6.97 -1.73 -3.83
C PRO A 48 7.54 -0.59 -4.68
N MET A 49 7.44 0.64 -4.18
CA MET A 49 8.04 1.88 -4.70
C MET A 49 7.70 2.17 -6.17
N ILE A 50 6.51 1.75 -6.60
CA ILE A 50 5.97 2.08 -7.90
C ILE A 50 5.61 3.57 -7.91
N ALA A 51 6.26 4.35 -8.77
CA ALA A 51 5.98 5.77 -8.93
C ALA A 51 5.17 6.05 -10.20
N THR A 52 5.40 5.26 -11.25
CA THR A 52 4.81 5.45 -12.58
C THR A 52 4.19 4.17 -13.12
N LEU A 53 3.25 4.33 -14.07
CA LEU A 53 2.68 3.20 -14.81
C LEU A 53 3.76 2.39 -15.56
N ASN A 54 4.83 3.06 -16.02
CA ASN A 54 5.92 2.39 -16.72
C ASN A 54 6.73 1.50 -15.79
N ASP A 55 6.91 1.88 -14.52
CA ASP A 55 7.53 1.02 -13.51
C ASP A 55 6.72 -0.27 -13.36
N PHE A 56 5.39 -0.13 -13.21
CA PHE A 56 4.49 -1.27 -13.06
C PHE A 56 4.48 -2.16 -14.31
N ARG A 57 4.33 -1.58 -15.49
CA ARG A 57 4.32 -2.32 -16.76
C ARG A 57 5.64 -3.03 -17.02
N GLY A 58 6.77 -2.40 -16.69
CA GLY A 58 8.09 -3.02 -16.77
C GLY A 58 8.20 -4.24 -15.85
N ALA A 59 7.78 -4.10 -14.59
CA ALA A 59 7.80 -5.19 -13.62
C ALA A 59 6.86 -6.33 -14.02
N LYS A 60 5.65 -6.01 -14.48
CA LYS A 60 4.65 -6.97 -14.96
C LYS A 60 5.14 -7.71 -16.21
N ALA A 61 5.81 -7.02 -17.15
CA ALA A 61 6.38 -7.66 -18.33
C ALA A 61 7.44 -8.71 -17.96
N LEU A 62 8.32 -8.42 -17.00
CA LEU A 62 9.31 -9.39 -16.50
C LEU A 62 8.64 -10.60 -15.83
N LEU A 63 7.56 -10.37 -15.06
CA LEU A 63 6.78 -11.45 -14.45
C LEU A 63 6.16 -12.37 -15.51
N GLU A 64 5.51 -11.81 -16.53
CA GLU A 64 4.88 -12.58 -17.60
C GLU A 64 5.91 -13.33 -18.45
N GLU A 65 7.08 -12.73 -18.70
CA GLU A 65 8.17 -13.40 -19.41
C GLU A 65 8.67 -14.63 -18.62
N GLU A 66 8.89 -14.50 -17.32
CA GLU A 66 9.33 -15.62 -16.49
C GLU A 66 8.22 -16.68 -16.32
N LYS A 67 6.95 -16.27 -16.27
CA LYS A 67 5.81 -17.20 -16.29
C LYS A 67 5.80 -18.03 -17.57
N ALA A 68 5.95 -17.39 -18.73
CA ALA A 68 6.00 -18.08 -20.02
C ALA A 68 7.19 -19.05 -20.13
N LYS A 69 8.39 -18.65 -19.65
CA LYS A 69 9.57 -19.52 -19.62
C LYS A 69 9.34 -20.75 -18.74
N LEU A 70 8.82 -20.58 -17.52
CA LEU A 70 8.53 -21.70 -16.62
C LEU A 70 7.52 -22.68 -17.22
N ILE A 71 6.46 -22.18 -17.86
CA ILE A 71 5.48 -23.03 -18.55
C ILE A 71 6.14 -23.81 -19.70
N ALA A 72 6.99 -23.15 -20.49
CA ALA A 72 7.73 -23.81 -21.58
C ALA A 72 8.72 -24.88 -21.08
N GLU A 73 9.29 -24.67 -19.88
CA GLU A 73 10.14 -25.62 -19.17
C GLU A 73 9.34 -26.78 -18.52
N GLY A 74 8.01 -26.79 -18.62
CA GLY A 74 7.14 -27.80 -18.00
C GLY A 74 6.95 -27.62 -16.48
N VAL A 75 7.28 -26.44 -15.95
CA VAL A 75 7.13 -26.12 -14.53
C VAL A 75 5.73 -25.54 -14.29
N ALA A 76 5.01 -26.13 -13.35
CA ALA A 76 3.66 -25.67 -12.99
C ALA A 76 3.67 -24.28 -12.34
N VAL A 77 2.73 -23.43 -12.78
CA VAL A 77 2.48 -22.09 -12.27
C VAL A 77 0.97 -21.91 -12.15
N SER A 78 0.49 -21.27 -11.09
CA SER A 78 -0.93 -20.97 -10.93
C SER A 78 -1.42 -19.93 -11.94
N ASP A 79 -2.65 -20.11 -12.44
CA ASP A 79 -3.31 -19.15 -13.32
C ASP A 79 -4.03 -18.02 -12.57
N ASP A 80 -4.23 -18.15 -11.26
CA ASP A 80 -5.02 -17.20 -10.43
C ASP A 80 -4.11 -16.34 -9.52
N ILE A 81 -2.97 -15.89 -10.04
CA ILE A 81 -2.06 -15.00 -9.30
C ILE A 81 -2.51 -13.56 -9.50
N GLN A 82 -2.93 -12.90 -8.42
CA GLN A 82 -3.21 -11.47 -8.43
C GLN A 82 -1.91 -10.66 -8.36
N VAL A 83 -1.81 -9.61 -9.18
CA VAL A 83 -0.66 -8.71 -9.24
C VAL A 83 -1.10 -7.29 -8.85
N GLY A 84 -0.61 -6.82 -7.71
CA GLY A 84 -0.91 -5.51 -7.15
C GLY A 84 0.30 -4.61 -7.04
N ILE A 85 0.09 -3.41 -6.49
CA ILE A 85 1.17 -2.47 -6.15
C ILE A 85 1.00 -1.95 -4.73
N MET A 86 2.14 -1.62 -4.10
CA MET A 86 2.12 -0.86 -2.86
C MET A 86 1.93 0.61 -3.19
N ILE A 87 0.89 1.23 -2.64
CA ILE A 87 0.66 2.67 -2.72
C ILE A 87 1.40 3.33 -1.55
N GLU A 88 2.66 3.67 -1.83
CA GLU A 88 3.54 4.36 -0.88
C GLU A 88 4.16 5.64 -1.45
N ILE A 89 4.03 5.88 -2.76
CA ILE A 89 4.50 7.11 -3.41
C ILE A 89 3.30 8.03 -3.70
N PRO A 90 3.33 9.32 -3.33
CA PRO A 90 2.20 10.23 -3.55
C PRO A 90 1.77 10.31 -5.02
N ALA A 91 2.71 10.26 -5.96
CA ALA A 91 2.41 10.20 -7.39
C ALA A 91 1.54 9.00 -7.78
N ALA A 92 1.78 7.83 -7.17
CA ALA A 92 0.98 6.64 -7.40
C ALA A 92 -0.42 6.77 -6.78
N ALA A 93 -0.52 7.38 -5.58
CA ALA A 93 -1.81 7.66 -4.96
C ALA A 93 -2.65 8.62 -5.83
N VAL A 94 -2.07 9.73 -6.31
CA VAL A 94 -2.75 10.70 -7.18
C VAL A 94 -3.27 10.03 -8.47
N LEU A 95 -2.45 9.16 -9.08
CA LEU A 95 -2.82 8.42 -10.29
C LEU A 95 -3.49 7.06 -10.03
N ALA A 96 -3.99 6.78 -8.82
CA ALA A 96 -4.56 5.48 -8.47
C ALA A 96 -5.63 5.00 -9.46
N HIS A 97 -6.48 5.90 -9.95
CA HIS A 97 -7.50 5.60 -10.98
C HIS A 97 -6.95 5.07 -12.31
N GLN A 98 -5.69 5.38 -12.69
CA GLN A 98 -5.06 4.78 -13.87
C GLN A 98 -4.45 3.42 -13.53
N PHE A 99 -3.79 3.31 -12.36
CA PHE A 99 -3.24 2.04 -11.92
C PHE A 99 -4.33 0.98 -11.71
N ALA A 100 -5.50 1.35 -11.18
CA ALA A 100 -6.61 0.45 -10.87
C ALA A 100 -7.12 -0.34 -12.09
N LYS A 101 -6.92 0.19 -13.29
CA LYS A 101 -7.25 -0.47 -14.56
C LYS A 101 -6.30 -1.60 -14.93
N GLU A 102 -5.09 -1.61 -14.38
CA GLU A 102 -4.00 -2.52 -14.77
C GLU A 102 -3.54 -3.47 -13.66
N VAL A 103 -3.82 -3.11 -12.40
CA VAL A 103 -3.53 -3.91 -11.21
C VAL A 103 -4.76 -4.70 -10.76
N ASP A 104 -4.54 -5.75 -9.97
CA ASP A 104 -5.61 -6.52 -9.34
C ASP A 104 -6.00 -6.00 -7.96
N PHE A 105 -5.10 -5.29 -7.28
CA PHE A 105 -5.33 -4.71 -5.97
C PHE A 105 -4.30 -3.63 -5.60
N PHE A 106 -4.62 -2.84 -4.59
CA PHE A 106 -3.68 -1.96 -3.90
C PHE A 106 -3.40 -2.44 -2.49
N SER A 107 -2.19 -2.17 -1.99
CA SER A 107 -1.94 -2.12 -0.55
C SER A 107 -1.29 -0.79 -0.18
N ILE A 108 -1.92 -0.03 0.71
CA ILE A 108 -1.42 1.27 1.14
C ILE A 108 -0.29 1.06 2.15
N GLY A 109 0.91 1.55 1.80
CA GLY A 109 2.08 1.57 2.68
C GLY A 109 2.16 2.91 3.39
N THR A 110 1.38 3.10 4.46
CA THR A 110 1.23 4.42 5.12
C THR A 110 2.55 4.99 5.63
N ASN A 111 3.49 4.14 6.04
CA ASN A 111 4.78 4.58 6.58
C ASN A 111 5.56 5.44 5.58
N ASP A 112 5.71 4.94 4.35
CA ASP A 112 6.43 5.65 3.29
C ASP A 112 5.49 6.72 2.65
N LEU A 113 4.18 6.46 2.56
CA LEU A 113 3.22 7.45 2.04
C LEU A 113 3.17 8.73 2.88
N ILE A 114 3.11 8.63 4.20
CA ILE A 114 3.13 9.77 5.13
C ILE A 114 4.46 10.50 4.98
N GLN A 115 5.58 9.77 5.02
CA GLN A 115 6.92 10.35 4.89
C GLN A 115 7.08 11.18 3.62
N TYR A 116 6.68 10.66 2.45
CA TYR A 116 6.84 11.40 1.19
C TYR A 116 5.80 12.51 1.00
N THR A 117 4.57 12.33 1.51
CA THR A 117 3.54 13.37 1.41
C THR A 117 3.88 14.55 2.32
N MET A 118 4.37 14.28 3.53
CA MET A 118 4.75 15.29 4.52
C MET A 118 6.20 15.77 4.37
N ALA A 119 6.97 15.18 3.45
CA ALA A 119 8.39 15.43 3.25
C ALA A 119 9.22 15.34 4.55
N ALA A 120 8.89 14.39 5.41
CA ALA A 120 9.48 14.23 6.74
C ALA A 120 9.94 12.79 6.98
N ASP A 121 11.25 12.61 7.16
CA ASP A 121 11.83 11.31 7.48
C ASP A 121 11.35 10.84 8.86
N ARG A 122 10.69 9.68 8.90
CA ARG A 122 10.14 9.09 10.13
C ARG A 122 11.20 8.71 11.17
N MET A 123 12.45 8.55 10.74
CA MET A 123 13.60 8.27 11.64
C MET A 123 14.25 9.55 12.18
N ASN A 124 13.86 10.73 11.68
CA ASN A 124 14.45 11.99 12.09
C ASN A 124 13.62 12.65 13.21
N GLU A 125 14.10 12.52 14.45
CA GLU A 125 13.45 13.06 15.65
C GLU A 125 13.12 14.56 15.57
N ARG A 126 13.86 15.35 14.79
CA ARG A 126 13.63 16.80 14.69
C ARG A 126 12.40 17.16 13.87
N VAL A 127 11.94 16.27 13.00
CA VAL A 127 10.78 16.47 12.12
C VAL A 127 9.69 15.41 12.36
N SER A 128 9.82 14.60 13.41
CA SER A 128 8.83 13.58 13.78
C SER A 128 7.43 14.16 13.99
N TYR A 129 7.31 15.42 14.41
CA TYR A 129 6.04 16.13 14.56
C TYR A 129 5.26 16.31 13.23
N LEU A 130 5.92 16.17 12.08
CA LEU A 130 5.29 16.18 10.75
C LEU A 130 4.81 14.79 10.32
N TYR A 131 5.19 13.72 11.03
CA TYR A 131 4.66 12.38 10.79
C TYR A 131 3.25 12.28 11.39
N GLN A 132 2.26 12.67 10.60
CA GLN A 132 0.87 12.82 11.04
C GLN A 132 -0.05 11.83 10.29
N PRO A 133 -0.29 10.63 10.84
CA PRO A 133 -1.10 9.61 10.17
C PRO A 133 -2.57 10.01 9.97
N TYR A 134 -3.12 10.84 10.86
CA TYR A 134 -4.52 11.30 10.79
C TYR A 134 -4.68 12.65 10.09
N ASN A 135 -3.62 13.17 9.48
CA ASN A 135 -3.72 14.44 8.76
C ASN A 135 -4.76 14.32 7.62
N PRO A 136 -5.67 15.30 7.44
CA PRO A 136 -6.70 15.24 6.40
C PRO A 136 -6.14 14.99 4.98
N SER A 137 -4.92 15.46 4.68
CA SER A 137 -4.27 15.18 3.39
C SER A 137 -3.97 13.69 3.17
N ILE A 138 -3.55 12.98 4.22
CA ILE A 138 -3.27 11.54 4.19
C ILE A 138 -4.58 10.76 4.06
N LEU A 139 -5.60 11.12 4.83
CA LEU A 139 -6.93 10.50 4.75
C LEU A 139 -7.55 10.68 3.37
N THR A 140 -7.40 11.87 2.77
CA THR A 140 -7.86 12.16 1.41
C THR A 140 -7.17 11.28 0.38
N LEU A 141 -5.85 11.09 0.48
CA LEU A 141 -5.11 10.20 -0.42
C LEU A 141 -5.55 8.74 -0.25
N ILE A 142 -5.74 8.28 0.99
CA ILE A 142 -6.24 6.93 1.28
C ILE A 142 -7.63 6.73 0.65
N LYS A 143 -8.56 7.68 0.86
CA LYS A 143 -9.91 7.63 0.29
C LYS A 143 -9.88 7.53 -1.23
N HIS A 144 -9.10 8.39 -1.87
CA HIS A 144 -8.99 8.40 -3.33
C HIS A 144 -8.44 7.09 -3.89
N VAL A 145 -7.49 6.45 -3.21
CA VAL A 145 -6.93 5.14 -3.59
C VAL A 145 -7.98 4.04 -3.46
N ILE A 146 -8.71 4.01 -2.34
CA ILE A 146 -9.80 3.04 -2.10
C ILE A 146 -10.89 3.18 -3.17
N ASP A 147 -11.38 4.41 -3.39
CA ASP A 147 -12.41 4.70 -4.39
C ASP A 147 -11.97 4.33 -5.80
N SER A 148 -10.70 4.61 -6.13
CA SER A 148 -10.11 4.25 -7.42
C SER A 148 -10.10 2.73 -7.64
N ALA A 149 -9.80 1.95 -6.58
CA ALA A 149 -9.83 0.48 -6.65
C ALA A 149 -11.26 -0.02 -6.86
N HIS A 150 -12.19 0.43 -6.01
CA HIS A 150 -13.59 0.01 -6.04
C HIS A 150 -14.28 0.35 -7.36
N LYS A 151 -13.95 1.49 -7.97
CA LYS A 151 -14.48 1.92 -9.26
C LYS A 151 -14.15 0.94 -10.41
N GLU A 152 -13.02 0.25 -10.32
CA GLU A 152 -12.59 -0.78 -11.29
C GLU A 152 -12.91 -2.21 -10.80
N GLY A 153 -13.73 -2.35 -9.75
CA GLY A 153 -14.10 -3.64 -9.15
C GLY A 153 -12.92 -4.35 -8.46
N LYS A 154 -11.89 -3.60 -8.09
CA LYS A 154 -10.71 -4.06 -7.34
C LYS A 154 -10.86 -3.75 -5.86
N TRP A 155 -9.89 -4.17 -5.06
CA TRP A 155 -9.87 -3.93 -3.61
C TRP A 155 -8.58 -3.23 -3.19
N ALA A 156 -8.66 -2.52 -2.06
CA ALA A 156 -7.55 -1.81 -1.44
C ALA A 156 -7.34 -2.29 0.00
N GLY A 157 -6.15 -2.84 0.26
CA GLY A 157 -5.67 -3.15 1.60
C GLY A 157 -4.73 -2.09 2.15
N MET A 158 -4.27 -2.28 3.39
CA MET A 158 -3.23 -1.48 4.03
C MET A 158 -2.31 -2.39 4.84
N CYS A 159 -0.99 -2.24 4.68
CA CYS A 159 0.02 -3.01 5.40
C CYS A 159 0.97 -2.16 6.28
N GLY A 160 0.60 -0.91 6.55
CA GLY A 160 1.31 -0.01 7.44
C GLY A 160 0.83 -0.08 8.90
N GLU A 161 1.55 0.58 9.81
CA GLU A 161 1.22 0.59 11.24
C GLU A 161 -0.18 1.13 11.53
N MET A 162 -0.63 2.07 10.69
CA MET A 162 -1.97 2.67 10.74
C MET A 162 -3.10 1.64 10.64
N ALA A 163 -2.90 0.50 9.94
CA ALA A 163 -3.94 -0.54 9.85
C ALA A 163 -4.20 -1.24 11.21
N GLY A 164 -3.24 -1.20 12.13
CA GLY A 164 -3.37 -1.74 13.49
C GLY A 164 -3.66 -0.69 14.56
N ASP A 165 -3.68 0.59 14.19
CA ASP A 165 -3.90 1.70 15.12
C ASP A 165 -5.38 1.82 15.48
N GLN A 166 -5.69 1.83 16.77
CA GLN A 166 -7.07 1.85 17.24
C GLN A 166 -7.76 3.19 16.99
N THR A 167 -6.99 4.27 16.86
CA THR A 167 -7.53 5.58 16.48
C THR A 167 -7.78 5.64 14.97
N ALA A 168 -6.95 4.99 14.15
CA ALA A 168 -7.13 4.97 12.70
C ALA A 168 -8.26 4.05 12.24
N VAL A 169 -8.43 2.89 12.88
CA VAL A 169 -9.35 1.83 12.42
C VAL A 169 -10.78 2.33 12.17
N PRO A 170 -11.40 3.14 13.06
CA PRO A 170 -12.72 3.74 12.81
C PRO A 170 -12.78 4.52 11.50
N LEU A 171 -11.77 5.39 11.25
CA LEU A 171 -11.65 6.15 10.01
C LEU A 171 -11.51 5.21 8.81
N LEU A 172 -10.56 4.26 8.86
CA LEU A 172 -10.29 3.34 7.75
C LEU A 172 -11.49 2.48 7.37
N VAL A 173 -12.29 2.04 8.36
CA VAL A 173 -13.57 1.36 8.12
C VAL A 173 -14.54 2.29 7.40
N GLY A 174 -14.66 3.53 7.85
CA GLY A 174 -15.50 4.55 7.22
C GLY A 174 -15.08 4.90 5.80
N LEU A 175 -13.78 4.91 5.52
CA LEU A 175 -13.23 5.14 4.18
C LEU A 175 -13.45 3.97 3.22
N GLY A 176 -13.84 2.79 3.74
CA GLY A 176 -14.11 1.60 2.94
C GLY A 176 -12.90 0.70 2.69
N LEU A 177 -11.91 0.68 3.58
CA LEU A 177 -10.74 -0.19 3.43
C LEU A 177 -11.14 -1.68 3.47
N ASP A 178 -10.66 -2.49 2.52
CA ASP A 178 -11.09 -3.89 2.36
C ASP A 178 -10.25 -4.87 3.20
N GLU A 179 -8.94 -4.62 3.32
CA GLU A 179 -8.00 -5.51 4.01
C GLU A 179 -7.11 -4.74 4.99
N PHE A 180 -7.09 -5.20 6.24
CA PHE A 180 -6.25 -4.65 7.30
C PHE A 180 -5.12 -5.65 7.62
N SER A 181 -3.90 -5.35 7.17
CA SER A 181 -2.71 -6.16 7.46
C SER A 181 -1.83 -5.47 8.51
N MET A 182 -1.59 -6.16 9.62
CA MET A 182 -0.91 -5.60 10.80
C MET A 182 -0.07 -6.66 11.52
N SER A 183 0.65 -6.24 12.57
CA SER A 183 1.33 -7.18 13.48
C SER A 183 0.32 -8.16 14.11
N ALA A 184 0.71 -9.43 14.23
CA ALA A 184 -0.19 -10.48 14.71
C ALA A 184 -0.80 -10.18 16.09
N SER A 185 -0.07 -9.48 16.96
CA SER A 185 -0.53 -9.05 18.29
C SER A 185 -1.67 -8.02 18.25
N SER A 186 -1.79 -7.23 17.18
CA SER A 186 -2.84 -6.21 17.04
C SER A 186 -4.14 -6.79 16.47
N VAL A 187 -4.10 -7.94 15.80
CA VAL A 187 -5.25 -8.52 15.07
C VAL A 187 -6.48 -8.71 15.96
N LEU A 188 -6.33 -9.26 17.16
CA LEU A 188 -7.48 -9.51 18.06
C LEU A 188 -8.09 -8.22 18.58
N LYS A 189 -7.25 -7.22 18.90
CA LYS A 189 -7.69 -5.91 19.38
C LYS A 189 -8.48 -5.19 18.28
N THR A 190 -7.92 -5.12 17.08
CA THR A 190 -8.56 -4.49 15.92
C THR A 190 -9.84 -5.20 15.51
N ARG A 191 -9.87 -6.54 15.51
CA ARG A 191 -11.10 -7.30 15.24
C ARG A 191 -12.20 -6.99 16.26
N SER A 192 -11.84 -6.94 17.54
CA SER A 192 -12.77 -6.61 18.63
C SER A 192 -13.33 -5.19 18.50
N LEU A 193 -12.50 -4.24 18.05
CA LEU A 193 -12.92 -2.87 17.75
C LEU A 193 -13.90 -2.84 16.58
N ILE A 194 -13.51 -3.37 15.40
CA ILE A 194 -14.36 -3.38 14.19
C ILE A 194 -15.73 -4.02 14.45
N ALA A 195 -15.78 -5.10 15.24
CA ALA A 195 -17.03 -5.79 15.58
C ALA A 195 -18.04 -4.93 16.36
N LYS A 196 -17.61 -3.80 16.94
CA LYS A 196 -18.45 -2.87 17.71
C LYS A 196 -18.84 -1.62 16.91
N LEU A 197 -18.26 -1.43 15.72
CA LEU A 197 -18.50 -0.26 14.90
C LEU A 197 -19.72 -0.45 14.00
N THR A 198 -20.50 0.60 13.82
CA THR A 198 -21.54 0.68 12.79
C THR A 198 -20.95 1.32 11.55
N LEU A 199 -21.01 0.65 10.39
CA LEU A 199 -20.40 1.15 9.16
C LEU A 199 -20.91 2.54 8.75
N SER A 200 -22.22 2.80 8.84
CA SER A 200 -22.80 4.11 8.50
C SER A 200 -22.27 5.24 9.36
N ASP A 201 -22.04 4.97 10.65
CA ASP A 201 -21.53 5.97 11.59
C ASP A 201 -20.05 6.27 11.27
N MET A 202 -19.28 5.23 10.93
CA MET A 202 -17.88 5.37 10.53
C MET A 202 -17.73 6.09 9.19
N GLN A 203 -18.64 5.85 8.24
CA GLN A 203 -18.68 6.60 6.97
C GLN A 203 -18.91 8.10 7.23
N ALA A 204 -19.88 8.44 8.08
CA ALA A 204 -20.12 9.83 8.48
C ALA A 204 -18.92 10.45 9.22
N LEU A 205 -18.25 9.68 10.10
CA LEU A 205 -17.02 10.09 10.78
C LEU A 205 -15.90 10.40 9.79
N ALA A 206 -15.64 9.49 8.85
CA ALA A 206 -14.60 9.64 7.84
C ALA A 206 -14.87 10.81 6.89
N ASP A 207 -16.13 11.01 6.49
CA ASP A 207 -16.53 12.15 5.67
C ASP A 207 -16.30 13.48 6.38
N LYS A 208 -16.61 13.58 7.68
CA LYS A 208 -16.28 14.78 8.48
C LYS A 208 -14.78 14.99 8.61
N ALA A 209 -14.02 13.93 8.89
CA ALA A 209 -12.56 14.01 9.03
C ALA A 209 -11.86 14.54 7.77
N ILE A 210 -12.37 14.20 6.58
CA ILE A 210 -11.80 14.66 5.30
C ILE A 210 -12.29 16.06 4.92
N ASN A 211 -13.56 16.38 5.14
CA ASN A 211 -14.17 17.60 4.58
C ASN A 211 -14.29 18.77 5.56
N GLU A 212 -14.28 18.52 6.87
CA GLU A 212 -14.51 19.54 7.91
C GLU A 212 -13.25 19.83 8.74
N CYS A 213 -12.33 18.87 8.90
CA CYS A 213 -11.09 19.07 9.64
C CYS A 213 -9.99 19.67 8.76
N ALA A 214 -9.22 20.60 9.31
CA ALA A 214 -8.01 21.17 8.71
C ALA A 214 -6.71 20.63 9.32
N THR A 215 -6.79 20.04 10.52
CA THR A 215 -5.62 19.62 11.31
C THR A 215 -5.74 18.19 11.82
N VAL A 216 -4.60 17.58 12.18
CA VAL A 216 -4.57 16.24 12.80
C VAL A 216 -5.29 16.24 14.16
N GLN A 217 -5.20 17.34 14.93
CA GLN A 217 -5.83 17.45 16.25
C GLN A 217 -7.35 17.46 16.17
N GLU A 218 -7.92 18.13 15.16
CA GLU A 218 -9.37 18.12 14.93
C GLU A 218 -9.86 16.72 14.55
N VAL A 219 -9.09 15.97 13.76
CA VAL A 219 -9.42 14.59 13.42
C VAL A 219 -9.34 13.69 14.66
N GLU A 220 -8.30 13.83 15.48
CA GLU A 220 -8.17 13.06 16.72
C GLU A 220 -9.32 13.34 17.69
N ALA A 221 -9.68 14.60 17.91
CA ALA A 221 -10.82 14.98 18.74
C ALA A 221 -12.13 14.41 18.20
N LEU A 222 -12.32 14.44 16.87
CA LEU A 222 -13.49 13.88 16.21
C LEU A 222 -13.60 12.34 16.41
N VAL A 223 -12.48 11.62 16.41
CA VAL A 223 -12.45 10.17 16.67
C VAL A 223 -12.71 9.86 18.14
N GLU A 224 -12.24 10.69 19.08
CA GLU A 224 -12.49 10.49 20.51
C GLU A 224 -13.96 10.69 20.92
N GLU A 225 -14.71 11.50 20.17
CA GLU A 225 -16.13 11.76 20.41
C GLU A 225 -17.07 10.67 19.84
N ALA A 226 -16.57 9.81 18.94
CA ALA A 226 -17.35 8.80 18.20
C ALA A 226 -17.41 7.44 18.89
#